data_AF-A0AAU4M2Y7-F1
#
_entry.id   AF-A0AAU4M2Y7-F1
#
_cell.length_a   1.000
_cell.length_b   1.000
_cell.length_c   1.000
_cell.angle_alpha   90.00
_cell.angle_beta   90.00
_cell.angle_gamma   90.00
#
_symmetry.space_group_name_H-M   'P 1'
#
loop_
_entity.id
_entity.type
_entity.pdbx_description
1 polymer ?
#
loop_
_entity_poly.entity_id
_entity_poly.type
_entity_poly.pdbx_seq_one_letter_code
_entity_poly.pdbx_strand_id
1 'polypeptide(L)'
;MGILIPGLAPTVVCVVTFAVVFVSMAKVLLPRVNKVLDERKDAIEGQVERAEQLTMEAGEVLAGYREELAEARHESAHLRQEALEQGTRLIAEIRTEGLREREVMITEAQARFEADRVIAETELRGDVVSLAIELAGRVLGEPIDSAVTSEIVDRFFSDLDARS
;
A
#
# COMPACT_ATOMS: atom_id res chain seq x y z
N MET A 1 28.39 67.16 85.79
CA MET A 1 27.64 66.77 84.58
C MET A 1 27.34 68.01 83.76
N GLY A 2 28.29 68.46 82.94
CA GLY A 2 28.09 69.53 81.97
C GLY A 2 27.85 68.89 80.61
N ILE A 3 26.70 69.20 80.00
CA ILE A 3 26.29 68.69 78.70
C ILE A 3 27.35 69.11 77.66
N LEU A 4 28.06 68.14 77.06
CA LEU A 4 28.84 68.37 75.84
C LEU A 4 27.86 68.49 74.67
N ILE A 5 27.22 69.66 74.52
CA ILE A 5 26.78 70.09 73.19
C ILE A 5 28.06 70.62 72.53
N PRO A 6 28.65 69.89 71.57
CA PRO A 6 29.70 70.49 70.74
C PRO A 6 29.19 71.80 70.16
N GLY A 7 30.04 72.83 70.12
CA GLY A 7 29.66 74.12 69.53
C GLY A 7 29.04 73.95 68.13
N LEU A 8 28.23 74.93 67.71
CA LEU A 8 27.52 74.85 66.41
C LEU A 8 28.49 74.68 65.22
N ALA A 9 29.72 75.16 65.32
CA ALA A 9 30.71 75.05 64.25
C ALA A 9 31.17 73.60 63.94
N PRO A 10 31.69 72.80 64.90
CA PRO A 10 32.12 71.43 64.61
C PRO A 10 30.97 70.49 64.21
N THR A 11 29.76 70.69 64.72
CA THR A 11 28.58 69.90 64.33
C THR A 11 28.18 70.16 62.89
N VAL A 12 28.15 71.43 62.47
CA VAL A 12 27.85 71.80 61.08
C VAL A 12 28.88 71.23 60.11
N VAL A 13 30.18 71.30 60.43
CA VAL A 13 31.24 70.72 59.58
C VAL A 13 31.10 69.20 59.45
N CYS A 14 30.80 68.49 60.55
CA CYS A 14 30.53 67.05 60.52
C CYS A 14 29.32 66.70 59.66
N VAL A 15 28.20 67.44 59.80
CA VAL A 15 26.98 67.22 59.02
C VAL A 15 27.22 67.49 57.54
N VAL A 16 27.93 68.56 57.20
CA VAL A 16 28.27 68.89 55.79
C VAL A 16 29.16 67.80 55.20
N THR A 17 30.20 67.38 55.91
CA THR A 17 31.12 66.31 55.43
C THR A 17 30.37 64.99 55.27
N PHE A 18 29.52 64.63 56.25
CA PHE A 18 28.66 63.45 56.17
C PHE A 18 27.70 63.53 54.97
N ALA A 19 27.05 64.67 54.76
CA ALA A 19 26.13 64.86 53.64
C ALA A 19 26.85 64.76 52.28
N VAL A 20 28.05 65.33 52.14
CA VAL A 20 28.84 65.22 50.91
C VAL A 20 29.22 63.76 50.62
N VAL A 21 29.70 63.04 51.63
CA VAL A 21 30.03 61.60 51.49
C VAL A 21 28.76 60.79 51.19
N PHE A 22 27.67 61.03 51.92
CA PHE A 22 26.39 60.35 51.72
C PHE A 22 25.83 60.57 50.31
N VAL A 23 25.83 61.80 49.81
CA VAL A 23 25.38 62.12 48.44
C VAL A 23 26.30 61.47 47.42
N SER A 24 27.61 61.50 47.62
CA SER A 24 28.56 60.85 46.70
C SER A 24 28.35 59.33 46.65
N MET A 25 28.11 58.70 47.80
CA MET A 25 27.85 57.27 47.92
C MET A 25 26.49 56.91 47.35
N ALA A 26 25.43 57.67 47.67
CA ALA A 26 24.10 57.46 47.13
C ALA A 26 24.08 57.59 45.60
N LYS A 27 24.78 58.59 45.05
CA LYS A 27 24.87 58.83 43.60
C LYS A 27 25.62 57.73 42.85
N VAL A 28 26.46 56.93 43.50
CA VAL A 28 27.22 55.82 42.88
C VAL A 28 26.66 54.44 43.22
N LEU A 29 26.22 54.23 44.46
CA LEU A 29 25.77 52.94 44.97
C LEU A 29 24.34 52.61 44.54
N LEU A 30 23.40 53.57 44.64
CA LEU A 30 22.01 53.37 44.19
C LEU A 30 21.92 52.96 42.71
N PRO A 31 22.59 53.63 41.75
CA PRO A 31 22.48 53.21 40.36
C PRO A 31 23.12 51.84 40.11
N ARG A 32 24.20 51.48 40.82
CA ARG A 32 24.80 50.14 40.68
C ARG A 32 23.88 49.03 41.22
N VAL A 33 23.21 49.25 42.34
CA VAL A 33 22.26 48.29 42.91
C VAL A 33 21.04 48.14 42.02
N ASN A 34 20.47 49.26 41.54
CA ASN A 34 19.33 49.22 40.62
C ASN A 34 19.71 48.50 39.32
N LYS A 35 20.89 48.79 38.76
CA LYS A 35 21.36 48.11 37.54
C LYS A 35 21.41 46.58 37.69
N VAL A 36 21.93 46.07 38.82
CA VAL A 36 21.98 44.62 39.07
C VAL A 36 20.58 44.03 39.28
N LEU A 37 19.67 44.77 39.92
CA LEU A 37 18.28 44.34 40.11
C LEU A 37 17.53 44.31 38.78
N ASP A 38 17.72 45.31 37.93
CA ASP A 38 17.11 45.39 36.59
C ASP A 38 17.68 44.29 35.69
N GLU A 39 19.01 44.10 35.65
CA GLU A 39 19.64 42.99 34.93
C GLU A 39 19.10 41.61 35.37
N ARG A 40 18.83 41.42 36.67
CA ARG A 40 18.22 40.19 37.19
C ARG A 40 16.75 40.05 36.79
N LYS A 41 15.97 41.12 36.82
CA LYS A 41 14.58 41.12 36.39
C LYS A 41 14.49 40.79 34.89
N ASP A 42 15.25 41.50 34.07
CA ASP A 42 15.31 41.28 32.62
C ASP A 42 15.75 39.84 32.29
N ALA A 43 16.72 39.31 33.04
CA ALA A 43 17.18 37.92 32.85
C ALA A 43 16.10 36.89 33.22
N ILE A 44 15.28 37.16 34.24
CA ILE A 44 14.18 36.27 34.66
C ILE A 44 13.01 36.38 33.68
N GLU A 45 12.56 37.59 33.37
CA GLU A 45 11.48 37.84 32.42
C GLU A 45 11.82 37.25 31.05
N GLY A 46 13.04 37.48 30.55
CA GLY A 46 13.49 36.90 29.30
C GLY A 46 13.64 35.38 29.33
N GLN A 47 13.86 34.75 30.50
CA GLN A 47 13.85 33.29 30.63
C GLN A 47 12.44 32.72 30.67
N VAL A 48 11.51 33.40 31.35
CA VAL A 48 10.10 33.00 31.40
C VAL A 48 9.47 33.11 30.01
N GLU A 49 9.69 34.22 29.31
CA GLU A 49 9.18 34.41 27.95
C GLU A 49 9.74 33.36 26.98
N ARG A 50 11.05 33.04 27.09
CA ARG A 50 11.65 31.94 26.31
C ARG A 50 11.05 30.57 26.66
N ALA A 51 10.77 30.31 27.93
CA ALA A 51 10.15 29.05 28.34
C ALA A 51 8.71 28.94 27.83
N GLU A 52 7.94 30.03 27.86
CA GLU A 52 6.59 30.08 27.29
C GLU A 52 6.62 29.87 25.78
N GLN A 53 7.50 30.54 25.04
CA GLN A 53 7.68 30.33 23.60
C GLN A 53 8.02 28.88 23.28
N LEU A 54 8.98 28.28 23.99
CA LEU A 54 9.36 26.88 23.80
C LEU A 54 8.20 25.90 24.09
N THR A 55 7.38 26.18 25.10
CA THR A 55 6.22 25.34 25.41
C THR A 55 5.12 25.47 24.36
N MET A 56 4.90 26.67 23.81
CA MET A 56 3.99 26.87 22.68
C MET A 56 4.48 26.16 21.43
N GLU A 57 5.73 26.35 21.03
CA GLU A 57 6.34 25.68 19.87
C GLU A 57 6.29 24.16 20.01
N ALA A 58 6.62 23.62 21.20
CA ALA A 58 6.50 22.20 21.47
C ALA A 58 5.05 21.70 21.36
N GLY A 59 4.08 22.51 21.79
CA GLY A 59 2.65 22.23 21.65
C GLY A 59 2.21 22.19 20.19
N GLU A 60 2.64 23.15 19.37
CA GLU A 60 2.35 23.22 17.94
C GLU A 60 2.97 22.04 17.19
N VAL A 61 4.24 21.73 17.44
CA VAL A 61 4.92 20.57 16.84
C VAL A 61 4.22 19.27 17.23
N LEU A 62 3.81 19.12 18.49
CA LEU A 62 3.09 17.92 18.94
C LEU A 62 1.69 17.82 18.29
N ALA A 63 1.00 18.95 18.11
CA ALA A 63 -0.28 18.99 17.43
C ALA A 63 -0.13 18.58 15.96
N GLY A 64 0.82 19.17 15.23
CA GLY A 64 1.12 18.80 13.85
C GLY A 64 1.50 17.33 13.70
N TYR A 65 2.36 16.82 14.60
CA TYR A 65 2.74 15.40 14.58
C TYR A 65 1.55 14.45 14.83
N ARG A 66 0.61 14.84 15.71
CA ARG A 66 -0.61 14.05 15.95
C ARG A 66 -1.55 14.08 14.75
N GLU A 67 -1.65 15.21 14.06
CA GLU A 67 -2.42 15.35 12.83
C GLU A 67 -1.82 14.49 11.71
N GLU A 68 -0.52 14.56 11.48
CA GLU A 68 0.19 13.69 10.53
C GLU A 68 -0.01 12.21 10.84
N LEU A 69 0.03 11.82 12.12
CA LEU A 69 -0.21 10.43 12.52
C LEU A 69 -1.66 10.00 12.28
N ALA A 70 -2.63 10.91 12.49
CA ALA A 70 -4.03 10.64 12.21
C ALA A 70 -4.28 10.49 10.70
N GLU A 71 -3.71 11.38 9.90
CA GLU A 71 -3.79 11.33 8.44
C GLU A 71 -3.14 10.06 7.89
N ALA A 72 -1.94 9.72 8.34
CA ALA A 72 -1.25 8.49 7.93
C ALA A 72 -2.07 7.22 8.28
N ARG A 73 -2.77 7.22 9.41
CA ARG A 73 -3.67 6.12 9.79
C ARG A 73 -4.92 6.07 8.91
N HIS A 74 -5.49 7.23 8.58
CA HIS A 74 -6.63 7.32 7.70
C HIS A 74 -6.27 6.83 6.28
N GLU A 75 -5.16 7.32 5.73
CA GLU A 75 -4.63 6.90 4.44
C GLU A 75 -4.31 5.40 4.41
N SER A 76 -3.69 4.87 5.47
CA SER A 76 -3.43 3.43 5.60
C SER A 76 -4.70 2.58 5.64
N ALA A 77 -5.78 3.10 6.25
CA ALA A 77 -7.06 2.42 6.27
C ALA A 77 -7.74 2.47 4.89
N HIS A 78 -7.69 3.63 4.23
CA HIS A 78 -8.20 3.83 2.88
C HIS A 78 -7.50 2.91 1.88
N LEU A 79 -6.16 2.91 1.85
CA LEU A 79 -5.37 2.04 0.99
C LEU A 79 -5.68 0.55 1.22
N ARG A 80 -5.89 0.14 2.47
CA ARG A 80 -6.24 -1.24 2.79
C ARG A 80 -7.63 -1.60 2.28
N GLN A 81 -8.60 -0.71 2.41
CA GLN A 81 -9.93 -0.90 1.85
C GLN A 81 -9.88 -0.98 0.32
N GLU A 82 -9.15 -0.08 -0.32
CA GLU A 82 -8.97 -0.09 -1.77
C GLU A 82 -8.32 -1.39 -2.26
N ALA A 83 -7.27 -1.87 -1.58
CA ALA A 83 -6.63 -3.14 -1.90
C ALA A 83 -7.59 -4.35 -1.75
N LEU A 84 -8.48 -4.33 -0.75
CA LEU A 84 -9.50 -5.38 -0.59
C LEU A 84 -10.55 -5.31 -1.70
N GLU A 85 -11.01 -4.12 -2.07
CA GLU A 85 -11.96 -3.92 -3.17
C GLU A 85 -11.35 -4.32 -4.52
N GLN A 86 -10.11 -3.92 -4.79
CA GLN A 86 -9.39 -4.33 -5.99
C GLN A 86 -9.14 -5.84 -6.01
N GLY A 87 -8.72 -6.43 -4.89
CA GLY A 87 -8.49 -7.87 -4.78
C GLY A 87 -9.75 -8.69 -5.01
N THR A 88 -10.89 -8.27 -4.44
CA THR A 88 -12.17 -8.95 -4.65
C THR A 88 -12.66 -8.83 -6.10
N ARG A 89 -12.50 -7.67 -6.73
CA ARG A 89 -12.79 -7.48 -8.16
C ARG A 89 -11.91 -8.36 -9.04
N LEU A 90 -10.60 -8.40 -8.77
CA LEU A 90 -9.65 -9.22 -9.51
C LEU A 90 -9.97 -10.71 -9.40
N ILE A 91 -10.32 -11.19 -8.21
CA ILE A 91 -10.73 -12.60 -8.02
C ILE A 91 -12.01 -12.90 -8.81
N ALA A 92 -12.97 -11.98 -8.81
CA ALA A 92 -14.20 -12.15 -9.59
C ALA A 92 -13.90 -12.20 -11.09
N GLU A 93 -13.05 -11.30 -11.58
CA GLU A 93 -12.63 -11.23 -12.99
C GLU A 93 -11.89 -12.51 -13.43
N ILE A 94 -10.89 -12.95 -12.67
CA ILE A 94 -10.14 -14.19 -12.94
C ILE A 94 -11.09 -15.39 -12.94
N ARG A 95 -12.07 -15.44 -12.02
CA ARG A 95 -13.05 -16.51 -11.98
C ARG A 95 -13.95 -16.49 -13.22
N THR A 96 -14.44 -15.32 -13.62
CA THR A 96 -15.29 -15.20 -14.82
C THR A 96 -14.52 -15.58 -16.08
N GLU A 97 -13.27 -15.15 -16.18
CA GLU A 97 -12.41 -15.47 -17.32
C GLU A 97 -12.07 -16.95 -17.36
N GLY A 98 -11.71 -17.55 -16.22
CA GLY A 98 -11.45 -19.00 -16.15
C GLY A 98 -12.69 -19.85 -16.49
N LEU A 99 -13.89 -19.40 -16.15
CA LEU A 99 -15.13 -20.07 -16.59
C LEU A 99 -15.34 -19.94 -18.10
N ARG A 100 -15.05 -18.77 -18.68
CA ARG A 100 -15.13 -18.51 -20.12
C ARG A 100 -14.13 -19.38 -20.89
N GLU A 101 -12.87 -19.41 -20.46
CA GLU A 101 -11.82 -20.24 -21.07
C GLU A 101 -12.14 -21.73 -20.96
N ARG A 102 -12.68 -22.18 -19.82
CA ARG A 102 -13.15 -23.56 -19.65
C ARG A 102 -14.22 -23.91 -20.67
N GLU A 103 -15.20 -23.05 -20.86
CA GLU A 103 -16.29 -23.30 -21.82
C GLU A 103 -15.74 -23.40 -23.25
N VAL A 104 -14.86 -22.46 -23.64
CA VAL A 104 -14.17 -22.51 -24.93
C VAL A 104 -13.42 -23.84 -25.08
N MET A 105 -12.62 -24.24 -24.10
CA MET A 105 -11.89 -25.50 -24.13
C MET A 105 -12.80 -26.72 -24.27
N ILE A 106 -13.96 -26.74 -23.59
CA ILE A 106 -14.93 -27.84 -23.71
C ILE A 106 -15.53 -27.87 -25.12
N THR A 107 -15.94 -26.73 -25.67
CA THR A 107 -16.52 -26.66 -27.02
C THR A 107 -15.51 -27.09 -28.09
N GLU A 108 -14.26 -26.66 -27.97
CA GLU A 108 -13.18 -27.09 -28.87
C GLU A 108 -12.88 -28.58 -28.73
N ALA A 109 -12.86 -29.12 -27.51
CA ALA A 109 -12.66 -30.54 -27.27
C ALA A 109 -13.79 -31.39 -27.86
N GLN A 110 -15.05 -30.96 -27.73
CA GLN A 110 -16.20 -31.62 -28.34
C GLN A 110 -16.10 -31.65 -29.86
N ALA A 111 -15.77 -30.51 -30.49
CA ALA A 111 -15.58 -30.44 -31.93
C ALA A 111 -14.44 -31.37 -32.42
N ARG A 112 -13.33 -31.44 -31.67
CA ARG A 112 -12.24 -32.39 -31.96
C ARG A 112 -12.68 -33.84 -31.79
N PHE A 113 -13.39 -34.18 -30.72
CA PHE A 113 -13.91 -35.53 -30.51
C PHE A 113 -14.87 -35.98 -31.62
N GLU A 114 -15.73 -35.09 -32.11
CA GLU A 114 -16.60 -35.39 -33.24
C GLU A 114 -15.80 -35.66 -34.53
N ALA A 115 -14.79 -34.83 -34.80
CA ALA A 115 -13.89 -35.04 -35.94
C ALA A 115 -13.10 -36.36 -35.83
N ASP A 116 -12.53 -36.64 -34.66
CA ASP A 116 -11.80 -37.88 -34.38
C ASP A 116 -12.71 -39.11 -34.53
N ARG A 117 -13.98 -39.01 -34.15
CA ARG A 117 -14.95 -40.10 -34.32
C ARG A 117 -15.22 -40.41 -35.79
N VAL A 118 -15.38 -39.39 -36.63
CA VAL A 118 -15.57 -39.58 -38.08
C VAL A 118 -14.33 -40.21 -38.72
N ILE A 119 -13.14 -39.79 -38.32
CA ILE A 119 -11.88 -40.38 -38.79
C ILE A 119 -11.80 -41.85 -38.37
N ALA A 120 -12.04 -42.15 -37.09
CA ALA A 120 -12.01 -43.51 -36.55
C ALA A 120 -13.06 -44.43 -37.22
N GLU A 121 -14.28 -43.95 -37.46
CA GLU A 121 -15.31 -44.69 -38.19
C GLU A 121 -14.87 -45.02 -39.62
N THR A 122 -14.18 -44.08 -40.29
CA THR A 122 -13.67 -44.27 -41.65
C THR A 122 -12.53 -45.29 -41.70
N GLU A 123 -11.58 -45.21 -40.75
CA GLU A 123 -10.49 -46.18 -40.61
C GLU A 123 -11.02 -47.59 -40.29
N LEU A 124 -11.95 -47.71 -39.33
CA LEU A 124 -12.60 -48.98 -38.99
C LEU A 124 -13.33 -49.60 -40.18
N ARG A 125 -14.04 -48.81 -40.99
CA ARG A 125 -14.68 -49.32 -42.22
C ARG A 125 -13.63 -49.90 -43.16
N GLY A 126 -12.51 -49.20 -43.38
CA GLY A 126 -11.41 -49.69 -44.23
C GLY A 126 -10.81 -51.01 -43.72
N ASP A 127 -10.51 -51.09 -42.43
CA ASP A 127 -9.94 -52.29 -41.79
C ASP A 127 -10.89 -53.49 -41.89
N VAL A 128 -12.19 -53.28 -41.65
CA VAL A 128 -13.21 -54.34 -41.75
C VAL A 128 -13.33 -54.85 -43.19
N VAL A 129 -13.29 -53.97 -44.19
CA VAL A 129 -13.32 -54.36 -45.61
C VAL A 129 -12.08 -55.19 -45.95
N SER A 130 -10.89 -54.75 -45.54
CA SER A 130 -9.65 -55.49 -45.77
C SER A 130 -9.70 -56.89 -45.14
N LEU A 131 -10.13 -57.00 -43.88
CA LEU A 131 -10.30 -58.28 -43.17
C LEU A 131 -11.34 -59.19 -43.84
N ALA A 132 -12.45 -58.65 -44.32
CA ALA A 132 -13.49 -59.41 -45.00
C ALA A 132 -12.99 -59.98 -46.35
N ILE A 133 -12.23 -59.20 -47.12
CA ILE A 133 -11.62 -59.65 -48.38
C ILE A 133 -10.59 -60.76 -48.11
N GLU A 134 -9.73 -60.60 -47.09
CA GLU A 134 -8.75 -61.62 -46.71
C GLU A 134 -9.46 -62.94 -46.33
N LEU A 135 -10.52 -62.87 -45.51
CA LEU A 135 -11.29 -64.05 -45.11
C LEU A 135 -11.98 -64.73 -46.30
N ALA A 136 -12.60 -63.94 -47.18
CA ALA A 136 -13.27 -64.46 -48.38
C ALA A 136 -12.28 -65.16 -49.33
N GLY A 137 -11.10 -64.59 -49.55
CA GLY A 137 -10.04 -65.23 -50.33
C GLY A 137 -9.57 -66.55 -49.71
N ARG A 138 -9.47 -66.61 -48.38
CA ARG A 138 -9.08 -67.84 -47.66
C ARG A 138 -10.13 -68.96 -47.78
N VAL A 139 -11.42 -68.61 -47.82
CA VAL A 139 -12.53 -69.57 -47.99
C VAL A 139 -12.66 -70.06 -49.43
N LEU A 140 -12.46 -69.18 -50.41
CA LEU A 140 -12.58 -69.50 -51.85
C LEU A 140 -11.33 -70.18 -52.43
N GLY A 141 -10.20 -70.14 -51.72
CA GLY A 141 -8.98 -70.89 -52.08
C GLY A 141 -8.19 -70.31 -53.26
N GLU A 142 -8.58 -69.14 -53.77
CA GLU A 142 -7.98 -68.46 -54.92
C GLU A 142 -7.98 -66.93 -54.67
N PRO A 143 -6.93 -66.17 -55.06
CA PRO A 143 -6.88 -64.74 -54.82
C PRO A 143 -7.98 -64.02 -55.62
N ILE A 144 -8.90 -63.37 -54.90
CA ILE A 144 -10.03 -62.63 -55.49
C ILE A 144 -9.51 -61.28 -55.97
N ASP A 145 -9.94 -60.86 -57.17
CA ASP A 145 -9.61 -59.56 -57.73
C ASP A 145 -10.17 -58.44 -56.83
N SER A 146 -9.25 -57.63 -56.28
CA SER A 146 -9.56 -56.58 -55.31
C SER A 146 -10.37 -55.43 -55.93
N ALA A 147 -10.24 -55.20 -57.25
CA ALA A 147 -10.94 -54.12 -57.94
C ALA A 147 -12.46 -54.36 -58.03
N VAL A 148 -12.87 -55.57 -58.43
CA VAL A 148 -14.30 -55.94 -58.56
C VAL A 148 -14.97 -56.05 -57.19
N THR A 149 -14.21 -56.47 -56.18
CA THR A 149 -14.72 -56.65 -54.81
C THR A 149 -14.93 -55.30 -54.11
N SER A 150 -14.03 -54.33 -54.32
CA SER A 150 -14.18 -52.96 -53.80
C SER A 150 -15.47 -52.30 -54.29
N GLU A 151 -15.79 -52.42 -55.57
CA GLU A 151 -16.98 -51.78 -56.18
C GLU A 151 -18.30 -52.36 -55.61
N ILE A 152 -18.34 -53.67 -55.36
CA ILE A 152 -19.50 -54.34 -54.74
C ILE A 152 -19.66 -53.92 -53.28
N VAL A 153 -18.56 -53.78 -52.55
CA VAL A 153 -18.53 -53.36 -51.16
C VAL A 153 -18.97 -51.90 -51.01
N ASP A 154 -18.44 -51.00 -51.84
CA ASP A 154 -18.83 -49.57 -51.85
C ASP A 154 -20.32 -49.42 -52.14
N ARG A 155 -20.87 -50.23 -53.06
CA ARG A 155 -22.30 -50.25 -53.35
C ARG A 155 -23.12 -50.73 -52.15
N PHE A 156 -22.64 -51.73 -51.40
CA PHE A 156 -23.32 -52.25 -50.21
C PHE A 156 -23.36 -51.21 -49.07
N PHE A 157 -22.25 -50.50 -48.82
CA PHE A 157 -22.23 -49.43 -47.83
C PHE A 157 -23.07 -48.21 -48.27
N SER A 158 -23.07 -47.85 -49.56
CA SER A 158 -23.93 -46.80 -50.09
C SER A 158 -25.42 -47.11 -49.91
N ASP A 159 -25.84 -48.36 -50.06
CA ASP A 159 -27.23 -48.78 -49.86
C ASP A 159 -27.62 -48.81 -48.36
N LEU A 160 -26.66 -49.06 -47.46
CA LEU A 160 -26.87 -49.00 -46.01
C LEU A 160 -27.01 -47.57 -45.51
N ASP A 161 -26.12 -46.67 -45.93
CA ASP A 161 -26.15 -45.25 -45.55
C ASP A 161 -27.41 -44.55 -46.13
N ALA A 162 -27.99 -45.05 -47.23
CA ALA A 162 -29.27 -44.57 -47.78
C ALA A 162 -30.51 -45.05 -47.01
N ARG A 163 -30.37 -46.02 -46.10
CA ARG A 163 -31.46 -46.65 -45.33
C ARG A 163 -31.47 -46.29 -43.84
N SER A 164 -30.40 -45.70 -43.31
CA SER A 164 -30.33 -45.16 -41.93
C SER A 164 -30.64 -43.68 -41.90
#